data_AF-A0A2R9UG87-F1
#
_entry.id   AF-A0A2R9UG87-F1
#
_cell.length_a   1.000
_cell.length_b   1.000
_cell.length_c   1.000
_cell.angle_alpha   90.00
_cell.angle_beta   90.00
_cell.angle_gamma   90.00
#
_symmetry.space_group_name_H-M   'P 1'
#
loop_
_entity.id
_entity.type
_entity.pdbx_description
1 polymer ?
#
loop_
_entity_poly.entity_id
_entity_poly.type
_entity_poly.pdbx_seq_one_letter_code
_entity_poly.pdbx_strand_id
1 'polypeptide(L)' 'MNVHPAALKHGISAEDAAIVASSPVWIDYLDDDSPARQLRLGFDTRGRFLETVVLVFDSGNEMVIHAMKARPQMLDLLP' A
#
# COMPACT_ATOMS: atom_id res chain seq x y z
N MET A 1 -0.18 6.98 -9.70
CA MET A 1 -0.62 5.80 -8.93
C MET A 1 -2.10 5.56 -9.17
N ASN A 2 -2.50 4.36 -9.59
CA ASN A 2 -3.92 4.00 -9.72
C ASN A 2 -4.42 3.33 -8.43
N VAL A 3 -5.68 3.57 -8.06
CA VAL A 3 -6.30 2.97 -6.87
C VAL A 3 -7.59 2.28 -7.26
N HIS A 4 -7.65 0.96 -7.07
CA HIS A 4 -8.83 0.18 -7.38
C HIS A 4 -9.93 0.46 -6.33
N PRO A 5 -11.23 0.58 -6.69
CA PRO A 5 -12.30 0.86 -5.73
C PRO A 5 -12.37 -0.12 -4.55
N ALA A 6 -12.03 -1.39 -4.79
CA ALA A 6 -12.00 -2.41 -3.73
C ALA A 6 -10.92 -2.15 -2.66
N ALA A 7 -9.89 -1.36 -2.94
CA ALA A 7 -8.86 -1.00 -1.97
C ALA A 7 -9.44 -0.15 -0.82
N LEU A 8 -10.53 0.57 -1.08
CA LEU A 8 -11.10 1.55 -0.15
C LEU A 8 -12.10 0.94 0.85
N LYS A 9 -12.31 -0.38 0.81
CA LYS A 9 -13.28 -1.09 1.66
C LYS A 9 -13.07 -0.90 3.16
N HIS A 10 -11.87 -0.49 3.60
CA HIS A 10 -11.55 -0.23 5.01
C HIS A 10 -11.60 1.26 5.40
N GLY A 11 -12.24 2.10 4.58
CA GLY A 11 -12.47 3.51 4.92
C GLY A 11 -11.23 4.39 4.78
N ILE A 12 -10.24 3.94 4.02
CA ILE A 12 -9.10 4.76 3.59
C ILE A 12 -9.50 5.51 2.32
N SER A 13 -9.12 6.78 2.21
CA SER A 13 -9.38 7.57 1.00
C SER A 13 -8.44 7.15 -0.13
N ALA A 14 -8.85 7.36 -1.38
CA ALA A 14 -7.98 7.06 -2.53
C ALA A 14 -6.68 7.90 -2.51
N GLU A 15 -6.77 9.15 -2.04
CA GLU A 15 -5.62 10.05 -1.88
C GLU A 15 -4.62 9.51 -0.86
N ASP A 16 -5.09 9.16 0.36
CA ASP A 16 -4.23 8.62 1.41
C ASP A 16 -3.59 7.29 0.98
N ALA A 17 -4.36 6.41 0.33
CA ALA A 17 -3.85 5.15 -0.19
C ALA A 17 -2.77 5.37 -1.27
N ALA A 18 -3.00 6.31 -2.18
CA ALA A 18 -2.04 6.63 -3.24
C ALA A 18 -0.75 7.24 -2.69
N ILE A 19 -0.83 8.11 -1.68
CA ILE A 19 0.34 8.73 -1.04
C ILE A 19 1.20 7.66 -0.38
N VAL A 20 0.59 6.81 0.46
CA VAL A 20 1.32 5.75 1.16
C VAL A 20 1.98 4.78 0.17
N ALA A 21 1.24 4.39 -0.87
CA ALA A 21 1.78 3.49 -1.87
C ALA A 21 2.87 4.13 -2.77
N SER A 22 2.83 5.45 -2.99
CA SER A 22 3.84 6.16 -3.80
C SER A 22 5.07 6.59 -3.01
N SER A 23 4.98 6.67 -1.69
CA SER A 23 6.08 7.08 -0.80
C SER A 23 6.12 6.20 0.45
N PRO A 24 6.35 4.88 0.27
CA PRO A 24 6.39 3.96 1.39
C PRO A 24 7.66 4.14 2.21
N VAL A 25 7.56 3.89 3.51
CA VAL A 25 8.71 3.75 4.42
C VAL A 25 9.22 2.31 4.48
N TRP A 26 8.40 1.35 4.06
CA TRP A 26 8.74 -0.07 3.98
C TRP A 26 8.08 -0.71 2.76
N ILE A 27 8.81 -1.58 2.07
CA ILE A 27 8.32 -2.37 0.94
C ILE A 27 8.74 -3.83 1.17
N ASP A 28 7.79 -4.74 0.99
CA ASP A 28 8.07 -6.18 0.93
C ASP A 28 7.32 -6.82 -0.24
N TYR A 29 7.84 -7.94 -0.75
CA TYR A 29 7.20 -8.73 -1.79
C TYR A 29 6.43 -9.89 -1.14
N LEU A 30 5.13 -9.97 -1.44
CA LEU A 30 4.26 -11.01 -0.87
C LEU A 30 4.38 -12.35 -1.61
N ASP A 31 4.84 -12.31 -2.85
CA ASP A 31 5.06 -13.44 -3.74
C ASP A 31 5.97 -13.06 -4.92
N ASP A 32 6.29 -14.08 -5.71
CA ASP A 32 7.04 -13.98 -6.96
C ASP A 32 6.12 -14.06 -8.21
N ASP A 33 4.83 -13.73 -8.07
CA ASP A 33 3.85 -13.78 -9.18
C ASP A 33 4.01 -12.57 -10.13
N SER A 34 3.37 -12.63 -11.32
CA SER A 34 3.21 -11.47 -12.22
C SER A 34 1.71 -11.21 -12.47
N PRO A 35 1.18 -10.01 -12.15
CA PRO A 35 1.88 -8.87 -11.56
C PRO A 35 2.31 -9.13 -10.10
N ALA A 36 3.49 -8.64 -9.73
CA ALA A 36 4.03 -8.81 -8.39
C ALA A 36 3.18 -8.08 -7.36
N ARG A 37 2.96 -8.72 -6.20
CA ARG A 37 2.25 -8.10 -5.07
C ARG A 37 3.25 -7.55 -4.07
N GLN A 38 3.21 -6.24 -3.86
CA GLN A 38 4.00 -5.57 -2.84
C GLN A 38 3.14 -5.15 -1.66
N LEU A 39 3.61 -5.45 -0.45
CA LEU A 39 3.19 -4.80 0.78
C LEU A 39 3.94 -3.48 0.91
N ARG A 40 3.22 -2.36 0.94
CA ARG A 40 3.79 -1.02 1.12
C ARG A 40 3.20 -0.39 2.38
N LEU A 41 4.06 -0.04 3.33
CA LEU A 41 3.70 0.64 4.57
C LEU A 41 4.14 2.10 4.53
N GLY A 42 3.36 2.99 5.13
CA GLY A 42 3.68 4.42 5.15
C GLY A 42 2.68 5.27 5.91
N PHE A 43 2.95 6.56 5.97
CA PHE A 43 2.11 7.54 6.65
C PHE A 43 1.26 8.29 5.64
N ASP A 44 -0.02 8.45 5.96
CA ASP A 44 -0.93 9.24 5.14
C ASP A 44 -0.85 10.75 5.42
N THR A 45 -1.74 11.52 4.79
CA THR A 45 -1.81 12.99 4.94
C THR A 45 -2.08 13.46 6.37
N ARG A 46 -2.51 12.56 7.26
CA ARG A 46 -2.89 12.83 8.65
C ARG A 46 -1.95 12.15 9.64
N GLY A 47 -0.83 11.59 9.17
CA GLY A 47 0.13 10.88 10.00
C GLY A 47 -0.38 9.52 10.53
N ARG A 48 -1.45 8.96 9.95
CA ARG A 48 -1.87 7.60 10.27
C ARG A 48 -0.97 6.62 9.54
N PHE A 49 -0.50 5.60 10.25
CA PHE A 49 0.28 4.52 9.64
C PHE A 49 -0.67 3.55 8.92
N LEU A 50 -0.50 3.41 7.61
CA LEU A 50 -1.33 2.58 6.76
C LEU A 50 -0.52 1.44 6.15
N GLU A 51 -1.26 0.37 5.87
CA GLU A 51 -0.82 -0.81 5.12
C GLU A 51 -1.54 -0.80 3.78
N THR A 52 -0.78 -0.91 2.69
CA THR A 52 -1.32 -1.00 1.32
C THR A 52 -0.76 -2.21 0.60
N VAL A 53 -1.55 -2.80 -0.30
CA VAL A 53 -1.08 -3.83 -1.24
C VAL A 53 -1.15 -3.26 -2.65
N VAL A 54 -0.02 -3.31 -3.35
CA VAL A 54 0.17 -2.75 -4.69
C VAL A 54 0.51 -3.86 -5.66
N LEU A 55 -0.23 -3.93 -6.78
CA LEU A 55 0.18 -4.70 -7.95
C LEU A 55 1.21 -3.89 -8.73
N VAL A 56 2.36 -4.48 -9.01
CA VAL A 56 3.39 -3.94 -9.88
C VAL A 56 3.42 -4.78 -11.15
N PHE A 57 3.04 -4.18 -12.27
CA PHE A 57 2.97 -4.85 -13.56
C PHE A 57 4.32 -4.78 -14.27
N ASP A 58 4.62 -5.74 -15.14
CA ASP A 58 5.85 -5.75 -15.94
C ASP A 58 6.00 -4.50 -16.85
N SER A 59 4.89 -3.82 -17.13
CA SER A 59 4.87 -2.53 -17.85
C SER A 59 5.35 -1.33 -17.00
N GLY A 60 5.63 -1.53 -15.71
CA GLY A 60 5.92 -0.46 -14.74
C GLY A 60 4.68 0.25 -14.20
N ASN A 61 3.47 -0.12 -14.66
CA ASN A 61 2.24 0.38 -14.09
C ASN A 61 2.05 -0.17 -12.67
N GLU A 62 1.41 0.63 -11.81
CA GLU A 62 1.15 0.26 -10.42
C GLU A 62 -0.32 0.52 -10.05
N MET A 63 -0.91 -0.40 -9.28
CA MET A 63 -2.30 -0.33 -8.85
C MET A 63 -2.45 -0.75 -7.38
N VAL A 64 -2.99 0.13 -6.54
CA VAL A 64 -3.37 -0.21 -5.16
C VAL A 64 -4.64 -1.05 -5.18
N ILE A 65 -4.58 -2.25 -4.59
CA ILE A 65 -5.71 -3.19 -4.51
C ILE A 65 -6.22 -3.39 -3.07
N HIS A 66 -5.48 -2.92 -2.08
CA HIS A 66 -5.85 -2.95 -0.67
C HIS A 66 -5.27 -1.75 0.07
N ALA A 67 -6.05 -1.13 0.96
CA ALA A 67 -5.58 -0.09 1.86
C ALA A 67 -6.34 -0.16 3.19
N MET A 68 -5.60 -0.19 4.30
CA MET A 68 -6.16 -0.20 5.65
C MET A 68 -5.22 0.50 6.65
N LYS A 69 -5.71 0.78 7.86
CA LYS A 69 -4.80 1.12 8.97
C LYS A 69 -3.85 -0.04 9.18
N ALA A 70 -2.56 0.25 9.34
CA ALA A 70 -1.57 -0.77 9.60
C ALA A 70 -1.91 -1.51 10.90
N ARG A 71 -1.74 -2.83 10.89
CA ARG A 71 -1.87 -3.65 12.10
C ARG A 71 -0.76 -3.25 13.08
N PRO A 72 -0.99 -3.26 14.41
CA PRO A 72 0.00 -2.80 15.38
C PRO A 72 1.40 -3.42 15.22
N GLN A 73 1.47 -4.71 14.87
CA GLN A 73 2.71 -5.46 14.64
C GLN A 73 3.55 -4.92 13.47
N MET A 74 2.93 -4.21 12.52
CA MET A 74 3.67 -3.64 11.38
C MET A 74 4.58 -2.49 11.81
N LEU A 75 4.35 -1.89 12.99
CA LEU A 75 5.25 -0.88 13.55
C LEU A 75 6.61 -1.46 13.93
N ASP A 76 6.68 -2.76 14.22
CA ASP A 76 7.93 -3.46 14.58
C ASP A 76 8.88 -3.58 13.36
N LEU A 77 8.41 -3.27 12.15
CA LEU A 77 9.20 -3.25 10.92
C LEU A 77 9.84 -1.88 10.63
N LEU A 78 9.51 -0.84 11.42
CA LEU A 78 10.11 0.48 11.25
C LEU A 78 11.54 0.49 11.81
N PRO A 79 12.48 1.20 11.14
CA PRO A 79 13.87 1.30 11.58
C PRO A 79 14.05 2.13 12.86
#